data_AF-T0TP14-F1
#
_entry.id   AF-T0TP14-F1
#
_cell.length_a   1.000
_cell.length_b   1.000
_cell.length_c   1.000
_cell.angle_alpha   90.00
_cell.angle_beta   90.00
_cell.angle_gamma   90.00
#
_symmetry.space_group_name_H-M   'P 1'
#
loop_
_entity.id
_entity.type
_entity.pdbx_description
1 polymer ?
#
loop_
_entity_poly.entity_id
_entity_poly.type
_entity_poly.pdbx_seq_one_letter_code
_entity_poly.pdbx_strand_id
1 'polypeptide(L)' 'MDVKDKSLVDKDTIIKKYEALGFAENGMQMQSIYGAYANVLKMEIQDILSLEE' A
#
# COMPACT_ATOMS: atom_id res chain seq x y z
N MET A 1 3.69 2.89 -4.17
CA MET A 1 3.54 4.27 -3.69
C MET A 1 4.88 4.70 -3.14
N ASP A 2 5.29 5.95 -3.35
CA ASP A 2 6.51 6.46 -2.72
C ASP A 2 6.22 6.83 -1.27
N VAL A 3 7.11 6.40 -0.36
CA VAL A 3 6.99 6.72 1.06
C VAL A 3 8.08 7.73 1.45
N LYS A 4 7.83 8.49 2.52
CA LYS A 4 8.82 9.43 3.08
C LYS A 4 9.83 8.73 4.01
N ASP A 5 9.39 7.68 4.69
CA ASP A 5 10.21 6.86 5.58
C ASP A 5 9.74 5.40 5.49
N LYS A 6 10.63 4.53 5.02
CA LYS A 6 10.34 3.10 4.86
C LYS A 6 10.36 2.32 6.17
N SER A 7 11.01 2.85 7.21
CA SER A 7 11.11 2.18 8.51
C SER A 7 9.76 2.12 9.24
N LEU A 8 8.83 2.99 8.84
CA LEU A 8 7.47 3.05 9.37
C LEU A 8 6.50 2.12 8.63
N VAL A 9 6.93 1.44 7.57
CA VAL A 9 6.08 0.58 6.76
C VAL A 9 6.14 -0.85 7.28
N ASP A 10 5.01 -1.33 7.81
CA ASP A 10 4.90 -2.70 8.32
C ASP A 10 4.37 -3.65 7.25
N LYS A 11 5.30 -4.27 6.52
CA LYS A 11 4.99 -5.28 5.49
C LYS A 11 4.27 -6.51 6.05
N ASP A 12 4.57 -6.89 7.29
CA ASP A 12 4.04 -8.11 7.90
C ASP A 12 2.56 -7.93 8.20
N THR A 13 2.18 -6.76 8.71
CA THR A 13 0.78 -6.38 8.88
C THR A 13 0.06 -6.31 7.52
N ILE A 14 0.68 -5.72 6.49
CA ILE A 14 0.09 -5.62 5.14
C ILE A 14 -0.23 -6.99 4.56
N ILE A 15 0.67 -7.96 4.69
CA ILE A 15 0.46 -9.32 4.15
C ILE A 15 -0.49 -10.12 5.04
N LYS A 16 -0.22 -10.17 6.36
CA LYS A 16 -0.89 -11.11 7.27
C LYS A 16 -2.27 -10.66 7.73
N LYS A 17 -2.46 -9.34 7.89
CA LYS A 17 -3.70 -8.77 8.43
C LYS A 17 -4.58 -8.18 7.35
N TYR A 18 -3.98 -7.52 6.36
CA TYR A 18 -4.70 -6.91 5.26
C TYR A 18 -4.78 -7.79 4.00
N GLU A 19 -4.22 -9.00 4.07
CA GLU A 19 -4.35 -10.04 3.02
C GLU A 19 -3.76 -9.64 1.66
N ALA A 20 -2.70 -8.83 1.66
CA ALA A 20 -1.93 -8.62 0.44
C ALA A 20 -1.31 -9.94 -0.04
N LEU A 21 -1.46 -10.25 -1.33
CA LEU A 21 -0.87 -11.43 -2.00
C LEU A 21 0.66 -11.36 -2.03
N GLY A 22 1.22 -10.16 -1.89
CA GLY A 22 2.65 -9.93 -1.84
C GLY A 22 2.97 -8.48 -1.54
N PHE A 23 4.24 -8.24 -1.27
CA PHE A 23 4.77 -6.91 -1.01
C PHE A 23 6.15 -6.80 -1.68
N ALA A 24 6.34 -5.75 -2.48
CA ALA A 24 7.58 -5.46 -3.17
C ALA A 24 8.15 -4.13 -2.70
N GLU A 25 9.46 -4.10 -2.50
CA GLU A 25 10.22 -2.95 -2.02
C GLU A 25 11.26 -2.59 -3.07
N ASN A 26 11.27 -1.32 -3.51
CA ASN A 26 12.29 -0.80 -4.40
C ASN A 26 12.68 0.63 -4.00
N GLY A 27 13.76 0.77 -3.23
CA GLY A 27 14.19 2.07 -2.70
C GLY A 27 13.16 2.66 -1.74
N MET A 28 12.52 3.77 -2.13
CA MET A 28 11.41 4.42 -1.40
C MET A 28 10.04 4.03 -1.95
N GLN A 29 9.99 3.23 -3.01
CA GLN A 29 8.75 2.73 -3.56
C GLN A 29 8.34 1.45 -2.83
N MET A 30 7.16 1.50 -2.22
CA MET A 30 6.53 0.38 -1.52
C MET A 30 5.28 -0.05 -2.27
N GLN A 31 5.19 -1.33 -2.64
CA GLN A 31 4.08 -1.86 -3.43
C GLN A 31 3.46 -3.08 -2.75
N SER A 32 2.26 -2.90 -2.22
CA SER A 32 1.37 -4.00 -1.83
C SER A 32 0.61 -4.53 -3.05
N ILE A 33 0.46 -5.86 -3.13
CA ILE A 33 -0.15 -6.55 -4.27
C ILE A 33 -1.48 -7.14 -3.82
N TYR A 34 -2.60 -6.64 -4.35
CA TYR A 34 -3.95 -7.11 -4.04
C TYR A 34 -4.68 -7.70 -5.26
N GLY A 35 -3.98 -7.93 -6.38
CA GLY A 35 -4.59 -8.40 -7.62
C GLY A 35 -5.65 -7.42 -8.15
N ALA A 36 -6.81 -7.94 -8.55
CA ALA A 36 -7.90 -7.14 -9.12
C ALA A 36 -8.45 -6.05 -8.19
N TYR A 37 -8.30 -6.21 -6.87
CA TYR A 37 -8.84 -5.29 -5.87
C TYR A 37 -7.93 -4.08 -5.58
N ALA A 38 -6.70 -4.05 -6.13
CA ALA A 38 -5.72 -3.01 -5.85
C ALA A 38 -6.19 -1.60 -6.23
N ASN A 39 -6.90 -1.45 -7.36
CA ASN A 39 -7.38 -0.14 -7.80
C ASN A 39 -8.51 0.40 -6.91
N VAL A 40 -9.39 -0.47 -6.41
CA VAL A 40 -10.48 -0.06 -5.51
C VAL A 40 -9.91 0.43 -4.20
N LEU A 41 -9.02 -0.36 -3.58
CA LEU A 41 -8.31 0.04 -2.35
C LEU A 41 -7.56 1.36 -2.51
N LYS A 42 -6.92 1.58 -3.66
CA LYS A 42 -6.22 2.84 -3.92
C LYS A 42 -7.19 4.03 -3.87
N MET A 43 -8.34 3.93 -4.54
CA MET A 43 -9.34 5.00 -4.56
C MET A 43 -9.92 5.25 -3.15
N GLU A 44 -10.25 4.20 -2.41
CA GLU A 44 -10.75 4.30 -1.03
C GLU A 44 -9.73 4.97 -0.10
N ILE A 45 -8.44 4.61 -0.20
CA ILE A 45 -7.37 5.23 0.60
C ILE A 45 -7.21 6.72 0.23
N GLN A 46 -7.29 7.06 -1.05
CA GLN A 46 -7.19 8.45 -1.50
C GLN A 46 -8.35 9.30 -0.98
N ASP A 47 -9.57 8.76 -1.01
CA ASP A 47 -10.78 9.39 -0.48
C ASP A 47 -10.66 9.64 1.04
N ILE A 48 -10.29 8.60 1.81
CA ILE A 48 -10.10 8.69 3.27
C ILE A 48 -9.06 9.74 3.66
N LEU A 49 -7.96 9.81 2.91
CA LEU A 49 -6.86 10.73 3.20
C LEU A 49 -7.08 12.12 2.58
N SER A 50 -8.21 12.34 1.90
CA SER A 50 -8.51 13.56 1.14
C SER A 50 -7.34 13.94 0.23
N LEU A 51 -6.72 12.94 -0.40
CA LEU A 51 -5.65 13.08 -1.38
C LEU A 51 -6.20 13.29 -2.79
N GLU A 52 -7.38 13.90 -2.90
CA GLU A 52 -7.91 14.36 -4.18
C GLU A 52 -6.88 15.31 -4.83
N GLU A 53 -6.70 15.18 -6.15
CA GLU A 53 -5.76 15.99 -6.96
C GLU A 53 -5.94 17.50 -6.74
#